data_AF-A0A6A3AQT6-F1
#
_entry.id   AF-A0A6A3AQT6-F1
#
_cell.length_a   1.000
_cell.length_b   1.000
_cell.length_c   1.000
_cell.angle_alpha   90.00
_cell.angle_beta   90.00
_cell.angle_gamma   90.00
#
_symmetry.space_group_name_H-M   'P 1'
#
loop_
_entity.id
_entity.type
_entity.pdbx_description
1 polymer ?
#
loop_
_entity_poly.entity_id
_entity_poly.type
_entity_poly.pdbx_seq_one_letter_code
_entity_poly.pdbx_strand_id
1 'polypeptide(L)'
;MLACFTDNLSLCRATAAIGYLFLLLFSFFITISAACFNGNCQVPFFFLPSFPFLSLCDTFSFELNSLEIVSVLDLCSQATDCGSGLYCGNCPALGKSQPFCTRGQAIIPTSVIGGLPFNKYSWLMTHNSFSIVDAPSLQGVQRLTFYNQEDIVTNQLMNGVRGLMLDMYDFNDDIWLCHSFQGQCFNFTAFQPAINTLREVEPFVTQNPSEIVTIIIEDYVHTPKGLSNLFTSAGLDKYWFPVSKIPKKGEDWPTVNEMVQVNHRLLVFTSVASKEAEEGIAYQWKYILENEAGDPGVKPGSCPNRKESCPNG
;
A
#
# COMPACT_ATOMS: atom_id res chain seq x y z
N MET A 1 -1.36 -4.98 -2.38
CA MET A 1 -2.56 -5.43 -3.10
C MET A 1 -3.57 -4.27 -3.15
N LEU A 2 -4.07 -3.90 -4.33
CA LEU A 2 -5.19 -2.95 -4.42
C LEU A 2 -6.43 -3.62 -3.84
N ALA A 3 -6.95 -3.08 -2.74
CA ALA A 3 -8.06 -3.70 -2.02
C ALA A 3 -9.27 -3.95 -2.92
N CYS A 4 -9.88 -5.10 -2.71
CA CYS A 4 -11.12 -5.52 -3.34
C CYS A 4 -12.29 -4.62 -2.94
N PHE A 5 -12.51 -3.57 -3.71
CA PHE A 5 -13.57 -2.63 -3.44
C PHE A 5 -14.76 -2.83 -4.39
N THR A 6 -15.94 -2.99 -3.81
CA THR A 6 -17.21 -2.79 -4.51
C THR A 6 -17.32 -1.34 -4.98
N ASP A 7 -17.80 -1.12 -6.21
CA ASP A 7 -18.03 0.22 -6.78
C ASP A 7 -19.02 1.00 -5.91
N ASN A 8 -18.57 2.12 -5.34
CA ASN A 8 -19.37 3.02 -4.50
C ASN A 8 -19.31 4.45 -5.04
N LEU A 9 -19.43 4.60 -6.36
CA LEU A 9 -19.29 5.86 -7.10
C LEU A 9 -20.22 7.00 -6.64
N SER A 10 -21.25 6.72 -5.82
CA SER A 10 -22.21 7.69 -5.28
C SER A 10 -22.05 7.98 -3.78
N LEU A 11 -21.06 7.39 -3.11
CA LEU A 11 -20.82 7.54 -1.67
C LEU A 11 -19.44 8.18 -1.44
N CYS A 12 -19.35 9.12 -0.49
CA CYS A 12 -18.07 9.60 0.03
C CYS A 12 -17.45 8.43 0.82
N ARG A 13 -16.56 7.63 0.21
CA ARG A 13 -16.08 6.37 0.82
C ARG A 13 -14.82 6.55 1.68
N ALA A 14 -14.83 5.94 2.86
CA ALA A 14 -13.93 4.85 3.28
C ALA A 14 -14.71 3.95 4.26
N THR A 15 -14.99 2.70 3.88
CA THR A 15 -15.61 1.72 4.79
C THR A 15 -14.55 1.24 5.78
N ALA A 16 -14.71 1.56 7.07
CA ALA A 16 -13.89 0.95 8.12
C ALA A 16 -14.07 -0.57 8.07
N ALA A 17 -12.97 -1.32 8.10
CA ALA A 17 -13.03 -2.76 8.30
C ALA A 17 -13.62 -3.03 9.69
N ILE A 18 -14.93 -3.27 9.77
CA ILE A 18 -15.58 -3.74 10.99
C ILE A 18 -15.14 -5.20 11.16
N GLY A 19 -14.12 -5.42 11.98
CA GLY A 19 -13.77 -6.75 12.45
C GLY A 19 -14.90 -7.27 13.34
N TYR A 20 -15.62 -8.29 12.88
CA TYR A 20 -16.57 -9.00 13.72
C TYR A 20 -15.83 -9.73 14.83
N LEU A 21 -16.06 -9.30 16.07
CA LEU A 21 -15.64 -9.97 17.29
C LEU A 21 -16.43 -11.29 17.45
N PHE A 22 -15.85 -12.42 17.08
CA PHE A 22 -16.35 -13.72 17.54
C PHE A 22 -15.80 -13.98 18.95
N LEU A 23 -16.70 -13.88 19.93
CA LEU A 23 -16.48 -14.31 21.31
C LEU A 23 -16.13 -15.81 21.33
N LEU A 24 -14.91 -16.13 21.76
CA LEU A 24 -14.51 -17.49 22.11
C LEU A 24 -15.18 -17.89 23.43
N LEU A 25 -16.10 -18.86 23.38
CA LEU A 25 -16.51 -19.68 24.51
C LEU A 25 -16.34 -21.16 24.13
N PHE A 26 -15.51 -21.85 24.93
CA PHE A 26 -15.14 -23.28 24.99
C PHE A 26 -16.12 -24.27 24.32
N SER A 27 -15.66 -25.34 23.65
CA SER A 27 -15.29 -26.62 24.29
C SER A 27 -14.64 -27.66 23.34
N PHE A 28 -13.49 -28.20 23.77
CA PHE A 28 -12.99 -29.61 23.73
C PHE A 28 -12.95 -30.50 22.44
N PHE A 29 -11.71 -30.99 22.16
CA PHE A 29 -11.21 -32.18 21.42
C PHE A 29 -11.64 -32.36 19.94
N ILE A 30 -10.74 -32.64 18.97
CA ILE A 30 -9.96 -33.88 18.81
C ILE A 30 -8.71 -33.60 17.93
N THR A 31 -7.58 -34.19 18.31
CA THR A 31 -6.35 -34.36 17.51
C THR A 31 -6.52 -35.48 16.48
N ILE A 32 -6.09 -35.30 15.21
CA ILE A 32 -5.28 -36.30 14.43
C ILE A 32 -4.46 -35.56 13.36
N SER A 33 -3.17 -35.87 13.29
CA SER A 33 -2.17 -35.48 12.29
C SER A 33 -2.18 -36.42 11.08
N ALA A 34 -1.84 -35.92 9.88
CA ALA A 34 -1.08 -36.69 8.90
C ALA A 34 -0.42 -35.77 7.86
N ALA A 35 0.91 -35.83 7.79
CA ALA A 35 1.73 -35.31 6.70
C ALA A 35 1.90 -36.35 5.60
N CYS A 36 2.06 -35.92 4.34
CA CYS A 36 2.53 -36.77 3.24
C CYS A 36 3.65 -36.06 2.45
N PHE A 37 4.78 -36.75 2.30
CA PHE A 37 5.97 -36.35 1.54
C PHE A 37 6.47 -37.55 0.72
N ASN A 38 6.71 -37.34 -0.60
CA ASN A 38 7.45 -38.18 -1.57
C ASN A 38 7.26 -39.72 -1.57
N GLY A 39 6.47 -40.23 -2.53
CA GLY A 39 6.48 -41.67 -2.87
C GLY A 39 5.77 -42.02 -4.18
N ASN A 40 6.56 -42.23 -5.24
CA ASN A 40 6.21 -42.57 -6.62
C ASN A 40 5.26 -43.78 -6.84
N CYS A 41 4.55 -43.77 -7.97
CA CYS A 41 4.02 -44.96 -8.64
C CYS A 41 4.33 -44.95 -10.17
N GLN A 42 5.09 -45.95 -10.64
CA GLN A 42 5.14 -46.52 -12.01
C GLN A 42 4.98 -48.06 -11.82
N VAL A 43 4.57 -48.97 -12.71
CA VAL A 43 4.72 -49.26 -14.17
C VAL A 43 3.66 -50.41 -14.49
N PRO A 44 3.49 -51.08 -15.67
CA PRO A 44 4.52 -51.53 -16.64
C PRO A 44 4.20 -51.53 -18.16
N PHE A 45 5.29 -51.71 -18.93
CA PHE A 45 5.42 -51.92 -20.38
C PHE A 45 5.51 -53.41 -20.77
N PHE A 46 5.23 -53.76 -22.03
CA PHE A 46 5.75 -54.95 -22.74
C PHE A 46 6.07 -54.65 -24.25
N PHE A 47 6.84 -55.54 -24.89
CA PHE A 47 7.88 -55.35 -25.93
C PHE A 47 7.49 -55.27 -27.45
N LEU A 48 8.48 -54.77 -28.23
CA LEU A 48 8.75 -54.55 -29.70
C LEU A 48 8.69 -55.82 -30.64
N PRO A 49 9.04 -55.84 -31.98
CA PRO A 49 9.70 -54.85 -32.91
C PRO A 49 9.25 -54.79 -34.42
N SER A 50 9.92 -53.89 -35.21
CA SER A 50 10.31 -53.94 -36.67
C SER A 50 9.78 -52.88 -37.69
N PHE A 51 10.73 -52.30 -38.46
CA PHE A 51 10.72 -51.21 -39.49
C PHE A 51 10.22 -51.67 -40.91
N PRO A 52 10.14 -50.87 -42.04
CA PRO A 52 10.38 -49.43 -42.34
C PRO A 52 9.41 -48.69 -43.36
N PHE A 53 9.69 -47.39 -43.64
CA PHE A 53 9.50 -46.55 -44.87
C PHE A 53 8.13 -46.00 -45.39
N LEU A 54 8.22 -44.78 -45.97
CA LEU A 54 7.28 -43.90 -46.74
C LEU A 54 6.34 -42.99 -45.92
N SER A 55 5.97 -41.76 -46.31
CA SER A 55 6.39 -40.75 -47.30
C SER A 55 5.48 -39.51 -47.12
N LEU A 56 6.06 -38.31 -47.22
CA LEU A 56 5.52 -36.97 -47.58
C LEU A 56 4.13 -36.47 -47.12
N CYS A 57 4.13 -35.15 -46.85
CA CYS A 57 3.01 -34.20 -46.84
C CYS A 57 2.09 -34.24 -45.60
N ASP A 58 2.17 -33.24 -44.71
CA ASP A 58 1.28 -32.09 -44.83
C ASP A 58 1.48 -31.05 -43.70
N THR A 59 1.39 -29.79 -44.14
CA THR A 59 1.04 -28.58 -43.38
C THR A 59 1.91 -28.16 -42.19
N PHE A 60 2.75 -27.15 -42.45
CA PHE A 60 3.10 -26.13 -41.46
C PHE A 60 1.79 -25.44 -41.01
N SER A 61 1.19 -25.92 -39.93
CA SER A 61 0.28 -25.09 -39.15
C SER A 61 1.13 -24.10 -38.37
N PHE A 62 1.26 -22.88 -38.88
CA PHE A 62 1.53 -21.75 -38.00
C PHE A 62 0.32 -21.64 -37.08
N GLU A 63 0.41 -22.24 -35.89
CA GLU A 63 -0.38 -21.80 -34.75
C GLU A 63 -0.02 -20.34 -34.50
N LEU A 64 -0.81 -19.44 -35.09
CA LEU A 64 -1.08 -18.17 -34.45
C LEU A 64 -1.73 -18.52 -33.12
N ASN A 65 -0.90 -18.71 -32.08
CA ASN A 65 -1.36 -18.56 -30.71
C ASN A 65 -2.05 -17.21 -30.66
N SER A 66 -3.39 -17.24 -30.60
CA SER A 66 -4.16 -16.12 -30.14
C SER A 66 -3.52 -15.70 -28.83
N LEU A 67 -2.90 -14.52 -28.79
CA LEU A 67 -2.63 -13.85 -27.53
C LEU A 67 -4.01 -13.62 -26.90
N GLU A 68 -4.48 -14.57 -26.10
CA GLU A 68 -5.54 -14.31 -25.15
C GLU A 68 -5.00 -13.20 -24.25
N ILE A 69 -5.55 -12.00 -24.44
CA ILE A 69 -5.26 -10.87 -23.59
C ILE A 69 -5.93 -11.18 -22.26
N VAL A 70 -5.18 -11.79 -21.34
CA VAL A 70 -5.70 -12.08 -20.01
C VAL A 70 -6.05 -10.76 -19.32
N SER A 71 -7.28 -10.70 -18.87
CA SER A 71 -7.97 -9.51 -18.41
C SER A 71 -8.31 -9.62 -16.91
N VAL A 72 -8.72 -8.49 -16.34
CA VAL A 72 -9.20 -8.45 -14.95
C VAL A 72 -10.44 -9.33 -14.84
N LEU A 73 -10.54 -10.13 -13.77
CA LEU A 73 -11.58 -11.12 -13.46
C LEU A 73 -11.45 -12.49 -14.13
N ASP A 74 -10.45 -12.71 -14.99
CA ASP A 74 -10.15 -14.03 -15.53
C ASP A 74 -9.65 -14.96 -14.42
N LEU A 75 -10.07 -16.23 -14.45
CA LEU A 75 -9.64 -17.22 -13.46
C LEU A 75 -8.14 -17.47 -13.58
N CYS A 76 -7.50 -17.67 -12.44
CA CYS A 76 -6.08 -17.94 -12.39
C CYS A 76 -5.78 -18.94 -11.27
N SER A 77 -4.67 -19.66 -11.39
CA SER A 77 -4.12 -20.54 -10.35
C SER A 77 -2.71 -20.13 -9.96
N GLN A 78 -1.98 -19.48 -10.86
CA GLN A 78 -0.61 -19.03 -10.69
C GLN A 78 -0.46 -17.57 -11.13
N ALA A 79 0.58 -16.89 -10.62
CA ALA A 79 0.84 -15.49 -10.97
C ALA A 79 1.07 -15.29 -12.48
N THR A 80 1.67 -16.28 -13.16
CA THR A 80 1.92 -16.26 -14.61
C THR A 80 0.67 -16.38 -15.47
N ASP A 81 -0.46 -16.79 -14.88
CA ASP A 81 -1.72 -16.89 -15.61
C ASP A 81 -2.30 -15.50 -15.88
N CYS A 82 -1.86 -14.48 -15.14
CA CYS A 82 -2.33 -13.10 -15.29
C CYS A 82 -1.43 -12.26 -16.19
N GLY A 83 -2.04 -11.34 -16.94
CA GLY A 83 -1.32 -10.36 -17.76
C GLY A 83 -0.41 -9.41 -16.95
N SER A 84 0.47 -8.69 -17.64
CA SER A 84 1.36 -7.73 -17.00
C SER A 84 0.59 -6.67 -16.20
N GLY A 85 1.06 -6.37 -14.99
CA GLY A 85 0.40 -5.45 -14.07
C GLY A 85 -0.84 -6.01 -13.36
N LEU A 86 -1.14 -7.31 -13.55
CA LEU A 86 -2.18 -8.04 -12.85
C LEU A 86 -1.58 -9.01 -11.82
N TYR A 87 -2.38 -9.36 -10.82
CA TYR A 87 -2.02 -10.28 -9.75
C TYR A 87 -3.10 -11.35 -9.60
N CYS A 88 -2.68 -12.62 -9.52
CA CYS A 88 -3.60 -13.72 -9.27
C CYS A 88 -3.94 -13.78 -7.77
N GLY A 89 -5.18 -13.44 -7.42
CA GLY A 89 -5.58 -13.30 -6.03
C GLY A 89 -7.01 -13.74 -5.76
N ASN A 90 -7.29 -13.97 -4.48
CA ASN A 90 -8.65 -14.22 -4.00
C ASN A 90 -9.26 -12.94 -3.46
N CYS A 91 -10.58 -12.85 -3.57
CA CYS A 91 -11.35 -11.73 -3.10
C CYS A 91 -12.59 -12.22 -2.35
N PRO A 92 -12.45 -12.60 -1.07
CA PRO A 92 -13.55 -13.20 -0.31
C PRO A 92 -14.80 -12.31 -0.27
N ALA A 93 -14.63 -10.98 -0.27
CA ALA A 93 -15.71 -10.01 -0.28
C ALA A 93 -16.63 -10.11 -1.51
N LEU A 94 -16.15 -10.68 -2.62
CA LEU A 94 -16.95 -10.91 -3.84
C LEU A 94 -17.62 -12.29 -3.86
N GLY A 95 -17.48 -13.09 -2.79
CA GLY A 95 -18.05 -14.44 -2.71
C GLY A 95 -17.47 -15.44 -3.72
N LYS A 96 -16.34 -15.10 -4.36
CA LYS A 96 -15.66 -16.00 -5.30
C LYS A 96 -14.75 -16.96 -4.53
N SER A 97 -14.87 -18.25 -4.85
CA SER A 97 -14.08 -19.32 -4.22
C SER A 97 -12.78 -19.65 -4.96
N GLN A 98 -12.62 -19.15 -6.20
CA GLN A 98 -11.43 -19.37 -7.01
C GLN A 98 -10.66 -18.06 -7.22
N PRO A 99 -9.31 -18.12 -7.31
CA PRO A 99 -8.52 -16.95 -7.61
C PRO A 99 -8.80 -16.44 -9.01
N PHE A 100 -8.65 -15.13 -9.18
CA PHE A 100 -8.79 -14.46 -10.45
C PHE A 100 -7.81 -13.30 -10.56
N CYS A 101 -7.56 -12.87 -11.79
CA CYS A 101 -6.65 -11.77 -12.07
C CYS A 101 -7.26 -10.45 -11.58
N THR A 102 -6.57 -9.82 -10.64
CA THR A 102 -6.88 -8.51 -10.09
C THR A 102 -5.84 -7.51 -10.57
N ARG A 103 -6.16 -6.21 -10.51
CA ARG A 103 -5.17 -5.17 -10.83
C ARG A 103 -4.08 -5.15 -9.75
N GLY A 104 -2.84 -5.44 -10.15
CA GLY A 104 -1.67 -5.40 -9.28
C GLY A 104 -0.98 -4.02 -9.27
N GLN A 105 -1.07 -3.28 -10.38
CA GLN A 105 -0.47 -1.95 -10.52
C GLN A 105 -1.51 -0.86 -10.78
N ALA A 106 -1.42 0.23 -10.01
CA ALA A 106 -2.24 1.41 -10.21
C ALA A 106 -1.78 2.21 -11.43
N ILE A 107 -2.73 2.92 -12.04
CA ILE A 107 -2.42 3.87 -13.12
C ILE A 107 -1.80 5.12 -12.47
N ILE A 108 -0.62 5.52 -12.92
CA ILE A 108 0.02 6.74 -12.46
C ILE A 108 -0.66 7.93 -13.15
N PRO A 109 -1.28 8.88 -12.42
CA PRO A 109 -2.07 9.94 -13.06
C PRO A 109 -1.26 10.82 -14.04
N THR A 110 0.01 11.05 -13.72
CA THR A 110 0.93 11.88 -14.53
C THR A 110 1.35 11.23 -15.83
N SER A 111 1.24 9.89 -15.96
CA SER A 111 1.48 9.19 -17.23
C SER A 111 0.28 9.30 -18.20
N VAL A 112 -0.90 9.68 -17.70
CA VAL A 112 -2.11 9.89 -18.50
C VAL A 112 -2.21 11.34 -18.96
N ILE A 113 -2.03 12.28 -18.02
CA ILE A 113 -2.03 13.71 -18.30
C ILE A 113 -0.92 14.39 -17.49
N GLY A 114 0.00 15.07 -18.18
CA GLY A 114 1.10 15.79 -17.55
C GLY A 114 0.81 17.28 -17.33
N GLY A 115 1.59 17.92 -16.47
CA GLY A 115 1.63 19.38 -16.35
C GLY A 115 0.52 20.02 -15.53
N LEU A 116 -0.32 19.26 -14.83
CA LEU A 116 -1.29 19.84 -13.90
C LEU A 116 -0.62 20.22 -12.56
N PRO A 117 -1.20 21.19 -11.82
CA PRO A 117 -0.89 21.42 -10.40
C PRO A 117 -1.00 20.12 -9.59
N PHE A 118 -0.11 19.93 -8.59
CA PHE A 118 -0.10 18.71 -7.77
C PHE A 118 -1.46 18.36 -7.14
N ASN A 119 -2.20 19.36 -6.69
CA ASN A 119 -3.54 19.23 -6.08
C ASN A 119 -4.68 19.00 -7.08
N LYS A 120 -4.39 18.85 -8.38
CA LYS A 120 -5.37 18.49 -9.42
C LYS A 120 -5.27 17.03 -9.85
N TYR A 121 -4.39 16.26 -9.23
CA TYR A 121 -4.29 14.81 -9.41
C TYR A 121 -4.95 14.06 -8.25
N SER A 122 -5.42 12.85 -8.52
CA SER A 122 -5.84 11.90 -7.50
C SER A 122 -4.74 10.88 -7.29
N TRP A 123 -4.17 10.84 -6.09
CA TRP A 123 -3.04 9.98 -5.76
C TRP A 123 -3.51 8.78 -4.94
N LEU A 124 -3.03 7.58 -5.29
CA LEU A 124 -3.26 6.39 -4.46
C LEU A 124 -2.38 6.48 -3.21
N MET A 125 -3.00 6.28 -2.04
CA MET A 125 -2.31 6.27 -0.75
C MET A 125 -2.65 5.01 0.04
N THR A 126 -1.79 4.61 0.97
CA THR A 126 -2.04 3.49 1.89
C THR A 126 -2.09 3.98 3.34
N HIS A 127 -3.10 3.50 4.09
CA HIS A 127 -3.26 3.76 5.52
C HIS A 127 -2.37 2.80 6.33
N ASN A 128 -1.60 3.32 7.28
CA ASN A 128 -0.66 2.55 8.10
C ASN A 128 0.19 1.62 7.25
N SER A 129 0.93 2.22 6.31
CA SER A 129 1.67 1.52 5.25
C SER A 129 2.66 0.48 5.77
N PHE A 130 3.09 0.61 7.02
CA PHE A 130 4.02 -0.29 7.69
C PHE A 130 3.35 -1.48 8.39
N SER A 131 2.03 -1.45 8.56
CA SER A 131 1.26 -2.46 9.30
C SER A 131 1.01 -3.68 8.42
N ILE A 132 2.06 -4.46 8.20
CA ILE A 132 2.10 -5.55 7.21
C ILE A 132 1.80 -6.90 7.89
N VAL A 133 0.90 -7.67 7.29
CA VAL A 133 0.61 -9.05 7.74
C VAL A 133 1.88 -9.90 7.72
N ASP A 134 2.04 -10.77 8.71
CA ASP A 134 3.19 -11.69 8.85
C ASP A 134 4.57 -11.02 8.94
N ALA A 135 4.64 -9.69 9.09
CA ALA A 135 5.89 -9.00 9.35
C ALA A 135 6.56 -9.56 10.62
N PRO A 136 7.87 -9.87 10.62
CA PRO A 136 8.55 -10.41 11.80
C PRO A 136 8.38 -9.53 13.04
N SER A 137 8.22 -10.13 14.21
CA SER A 137 8.21 -9.38 15.48
C SER A 137 9.63 -9.09 15.93
N LEU A 138 10.00 -7.81 16.01
CA LEU A 138 11.32 -7.38 16.48
C LEU A 138 11.42 -7.31 18.01
N GLN A 139 10.29 -7.31 18.71
CA GLN A 139 10.25 -7.21 20.18
C GLN A 139 10.26 -8.58 20.89
N GLY A 140 10.33 -9.67 20.12
CA GLY A 140 10.31 -11.04 20.68
C GLY A 140 8.98 -11.43 21.34
N VAL A 141 7.93 -10.63 21.17
CA VAL A 141 6.57 -10.90 21.66
C VAL A 141 5.60 -11.08 20.49
N GLN A 142 4.53 -11.82 20.70
CA GLN A 142 3.45 -11.93 19.72
C GLN A 142 2.84 -10.54 19.47
N ARG A 143 2.75 -10.15 18.19
CA ARG A 143 2.09 -8.89 17.81
C ARG A 143 0.58 -9.08 17.89
N LEU A 144 -0.09 -8.17 18.59
CA LEU A 144 -1.55 -8.14 18.82
C LEU A 144 -2.08 -6.75 18.42
N THR A 145 -2.28 -6.58 17.12
CA THR A 145 -2.84 -5.36 16.53
C THR A 145 -3.47 -5.66 15.18
N PHE A 146 -4.05 -4.65 14.54
CA PHE A 146 -4.62 -4.78 13.20
C PHE A 146 -3.55 -4.62 12.12
N TYR A 147 -3.69 -5.37 11.05
CA TYR A 147 -2.84 -5.30 9.86
C TYR A 147 -3.60 -4.58 8.74
N ASN A 148 -2.91 -3.71 8.02
CA ASN A 148 -3.50 -2.89 6.96
C ASN A 148 -2.97 -3.28 5.58
N GLN A 149 -1.77 -3.85 5.50
CA GLN A 149 -1.07 -4.10 4.26
C GLN A 149 -0.59 -5.55 4.17
N GLU A 150 -0.39 -6.02 2.94
CA GLU A 150 0.24 -7.30 2.64
C GLU A 150 1.63 -7.13 2.00
N ASP A 151 1.89 -5.94 1.47
CA ASP A 151 3.12 -5.59 0.76
C ASP A 151 4.03 -4.74 1.64
N ILE A 152 5.34 -4.95 1.55
CA ILE A 152 6.32 -3.99 2.07
C ILE A 152 6.19 -2.64 1.36
N VAL A 153 6.69 -1.57 1.99
CA VAL A 153 6.53 -0.19 1.47
C VAL A 153 7.17 -0.04 0.08
N THR A 154 8.31 -0.69 -0.16
CA THR A 154 8.93 -0.76 -1.48
C THR A 154 7.95 -1.26 -2.54
N ASN A 155 7.24 -2.36 -2.28
CA ASN A 155 6.28 -2.92 -3.23
C ASN A 155 5.03 -2.05 -3.38
N GLN A 156 4.55 -1.42 -2.30
CA GLN A 156 3.45 -0.45 -2.39
C GLN A 156 3.78 0.67 -3.38
N LEU A 157 4.97 1.27 -3.27
CA LEU A 157 5.44 2.34 -4.16
C LEU A 157 5.60 1.86 -5.61
N MET A 158 6.18 0.67 -5.82
CA MET A 158 6.33 0.04 -7.14
C MET A 158 4.97 -0.31 -7.78
N ASN A 159 3.95 -0.58 -6.96
CA ASN A 159 2.58 -0.85 -7.40
C ASN A 159 1.75 0.43 -7.63
N GLY A 160 2.38 1.61 -7.52
CA GLY A 160 1.79 2.90 -7.89
C GLY A 160 1.20 3.71 -6.74
N VAL A 161 1.43 3.29 -5.49
CA VAL A 161 1.17 4.15 -4.33
C VAL A 161 2.10 5.37 -4.39
N ARG A 162 1.56 6.55 -4.12
CA ARG A 162 2.29 7.83 -4.04
C ARG A 162 2.06 8.57 -2.73
N GLY A 163 1.37 7.93 -1.79
CA GLY A 163 1.17 8.44 -0.44
C GLY A 163 1.22 7.35 0.62
N LEU A 164 1.88 7.63 1.73
CA LEU A 164 2.04 6.72 2.85
C LEU A 164 1.54 7.39 4.13
N MET A 165 0.71 6.72 4.90
CA MET A 165 0.35 7.15 6.25
C MET A 165 1.11 6.32 7.28
N LEU A 166 1.81 7.00 8.19
CA LEU A 166 2.74 6.40 9.14
C LEU A 166 2.47 6.91 10.55
N ASP A 167 2.09 6.02 11.45
CA ASP A 167 1.96 6.33 12.88
C ASP A 167 3.34 6.20 13.54
N MET A 168 3.89 7.33 13.98
CA MET A 168 5.25 7.39 14.55
C MET A 168 5.19 7.70 16.05
N TYR A 169 5.94 6.93 16.84
CA TYR A 169 5.98 7.03 18.30
C TYR A 169 7.42 7.08 18.80
N ASP A 170 7.67 7.81 19.88
CA ASP A 170 8.87 7.56 20.70
C ASP A 170 8.74 6.20 21.40
N PHE A 171 9.71 5.31 21.16
CA PHE A 171 9.71 3.96 21.72
C PHE A 171 11.12 3.37 21.72
N ASN A 172 11.52 2.72 22.83
CA ASN A 172 12.86 2.13 22.98
C ASN A 172 14.00 3.09 22.57
N ASP A 173 13.94 4.34 23.05
CA ASP A 173 14.91 5.41 22.79
C ASP A 173 15.13 5.75 21.30
N ASP A 174 14.15 5.43 20.44
CA ASP A 174 14.14 5.73 19.01
C ASP A 174 12.70 6.04 18.52
N ILE A 175 12.53 6.37 17.25
CA ILE A 175 11.22 6.58 16.62
C ILE A 175 10.77 5.30 15.91
N TRP A 176 9.65 4.75 16.35
CA TRP A 176 9.08 3.50 15.86
C TRP A 176 7.74 3.69 15.17
N LEU A 177 7.45 2.74 14.28
CA LEU A 177 6.14 2.58 13.67
C LEU A 177 5.33 1.58 14.48
N CYS A 178 4.18 2.02 15.00
CA CYS A 178 3.33 1.21 15.86
C CYS A 178 1.87 1.37 15.49
N HIS A 179 1.14 0.26 15.36
CA HIS A 179 -0.31 0.31 15.22
C HIS A 179 -0.91 0.19 16.61
N SER A 180 -1.02 1.30 17.32
CA SER A 180 -1.26 1.32 18.77
C SER A 180 -2.43 2.23 19.18
N PHE A 181 -2.57 2.47 20.48
CA PHE A 181 -3.69 3.22 21.03
C PHE A 181 -3.25 4.10 22.21
N GLN A 182 -4.07 5.11 22.54
CA GLN A 182 -3.82 6.06 23.64
C GLN A 182 -2.51 6.86 23.50
N GLY A 183 -1.99 7.00 22.28
CA GLY A 183 -0.75 7.73 22.02
C GLY A 183 0.50 7.10 22.63
N GLN A 184 0.49 5.79 22.87
CA GLN A 184 1.63 5.05 23.38
C GLN A 184 1.94 3.87 22.47
N CYS A 185 3.22 3.57 22.26
CA CYS A 185 3.64 2.34 21.60
C CYS A 185 3.95 1.27 22.65
N PHE A 186 3.43 0.07 22.45
CA PHE A 186 3.72 -1.11 23.26
C PHE A 186 4.50 -2.16 22.46
N ASN A 187 5.27 -3.01 23.14
CA ASN A 187 6.02 -4.11 22.55
C ASN A 187 5.16 -4.98 21.60
N PHE A 188 3.91 -5.26 21.97
CA PHE A 188 2.99 -6.09 21.18
C PHE A 188 2.29 -5.34 20.03
N THR A 189 2.50 -4.03 19.90
CA THR A 189 1.96 -3.19 18.81
C THR A 189 3.03 -2.63 17.88
N ALA A 190 4.30 -2.78 18.25
CA ALA A 190 5.44 -2.27 17.49
C ALA A 190 5.72 -3.12 16.24
N PHE A 191 6.00 -2.44 15.13
CA PHE A 191 6.43 -3.09 13.89
C PHE A 191 7.95 -3.00 13.74
N GLN A 192 8.46 -1.79 13.55
CA GLN A 192 9.88 -1.54 13.29
C GLN A 192 10.28 -0.08 13.55
N PRO A 193 11.57 0.22 13.70
CA PRO A 193 12.08 1.58 13.64
C PRO A 193 11.65 2.28 12.35
N ALA A 194 11.19 3.54 12.45
CA ALA A 194 10.67 4.30 11.32
C ALA A 194 11.73 4.54 10.23
N ILE A 195 13.01 4.59 10.63
CA ILE A 195 14.14 4.75 9.71
C ILE A 195 14.19 3.66 8.64
N ASN A 196 13.75 2.43 8.95
CA ASN A 196 13.75 1.33 7.99
C ASN A 196 12.78 1.60 6.84
N THR A 197 11.56 2.03 7.15
CA THR A 197 10.57 2.40 6.13
C THR A 197 11.01 3.63 5.32
N LEU A 198 11.60 4.65 5.96
CA LEU A 198 12.12 5.80 5.21
C LEU A 198 13.30 5.42 4.28
N ARG A 199 14.10 4.41 4.66
CA ARG A 199 15.14 3.81 3.80
C ARG A 199 14.60 2.92 2.68
N GLU A 200 13.32 2.57 2.69
CA GLU A 200 12.64 2.04 1.50
C GLU A 200 12.19 3.16 0.55
N VAL A 201 11.78 4.31 1.10
CA VAL A 201 11.31 5.46 0.32
C VAL A 201 12.46 6.18 -0.41
N GLU A 202 13.59 6.40 0.24
CA GLU A 202 14.74 7.10 -0.36
C GLU A 202 15.21 6.49 -1.69
N PRO A 203 15.50 5.17 -1.78
CA PRO A 203 15.95 4.58 -3.03
C PRO A 203 14.88 4.64 -4.11
N PHE A 204 13.59 4.54 -3.75
CA PHE A 204 12.49 4.70 -4.70
C PHE A 204 12.48 6.10 -5.32
N VAL A 205 12.53 7.16 -4.49
CA VAL A 205 12.52 8.54 -4.98
C VAL A 205 13.81 8.84 -5.76
N THR A 206 14.95 8.28 -5.37
CA THR A 206 16.23 8.40 -6.10
C THR A 206 16.19 7.73 -7.48
N GLN A 207 15.65 6.51 -7.57
CA GLN A 207 15.60 5.74 -8.82
C GLN A 207 14.50 6.23 -9.78
N ASN A 208 13.50 6.94 -9.27
CA ASN A 208 12.37 7.44 -10.05
C ASN A 208 12.32 8.98 -10.00
N PRO A 209 13.13 9.68 -10.82
CA PRO A 209 13.34 11.13 -10.69
C PRO A 209 12.11 11.97 -11.01
N SER A 210 11.13 11.43 -11.74
CA SER A 210 9.85 12.12 -12.03
C SER A 210 8.77 11.90 -10.97
N GLU A 211 9.02 11.05 -9.98
CA GLU A 211 8.02 10.67 -9.00
C GLU A 211 8.07 11.55 -7.77
N ILE A 212 6.88 11.78 -7.19
CA ILE A 212 6.66 12.54 -5.97
C ILE A 212 5.99 11.61 -4.96
N VAL A 213 6.47 11.61 -3.71
CA VAL A 213 5.89 10.83 -2.60
C VAL A 213 5.36 11.76 -1.54
N THR A 214 4.17 11.46 -1.01
CA THR A 214 3.59 12.13 0.15
C THR A 214 3.68 11.22 1.38
N ILE A 215 4.10 11.76 2.52
CA ILE A 215 4.06 11.06 3.81
C ILE A 215 3.19 11.87 4.76
N ILE A 216 2.17 11.22 5.33
CA ILE A 216 1.32 11.78 6.39
C ILE A 216 1.67 11.05 7.68
N ILE A 217 2.02 11.80 8.72
CA ILE A 217 2.47 11.26 10.00
C ILE A 217 1.35 11.46 11.02
N GLU A 218 0.83 10.35 11.55
CA GLU A 218 0.12 10.40 12.83
C GLU A 218 1.17 10.44 13.95
N ASP A 219 1.37 11.64 14.48
CA ASP A 219 2.58 12.00 15.23
C ASP A 219 2.38 11.91 16.74
N TYR A 220 3.07 10.93 17.33
CA TYR A 220 3.23 10.74 18.78
C TYR A 220 4.71 10.86 19.19
N VAL A 221 5.52 11.62 18.44
CA VAL A 221 6.94 11.87 18.69
C VAL A 221 7.12 13.17 19.47
N HIS A 222 7.50 13.03 20.74
CA HIS A 222 7.81 14.12 21.67
C HIS A 222 9.28 14.50 21.68
N THR A 223 10.17 13.61 21.24
CA THR A 223 11.61 13.89 21.11
C THR A 223 11.84 15.17 20.29
N PRO A 224 12.48 16.22 20.86
CA PRO A 224 12.74 17.46 20.14
C PRO A 224 13.55 17.22 18.88
N LYS A 225 13.09 17.75 17.74
CA LYS A 225 13.70 17.54 16.41
C LYS A 225 13.75 16.08 15.97
N GLY A 226 12.97 15.19 16.60
CA GLY A 226 13.01 13.76 16.33
C GLY A 226 12.70 13.45 14.86
N LEU A 227 11.62 14.03 14.32
CA LEU A 227 11.19 13.78 12.94
C LEU A 227 12.15 14.40 11.92
N SER A 228 12.52 15.67 12.08
CA SER A 228 13.46 16.33 11.17
C SER A 228 14.83 15.62 11.12
N ASN A 229 15.34 15.17 12.27
CA ASN A 229 16.57 14.37 12.33
C ASN A 229 16.41 12.99 11.69
N LEU A 230 15.27 12.32 11.91
CA LEU A 230 14.96 11.02 11.32
C LEU A 230 14.98 11.07 9.79
N PHE A 231 14.31 12.05 9.19
CA PHE A 231 14.27 12.20 7.74
C PHE A 231 15.62 12.63 7.15
N THR A 232 16.36 13.50 7.84
CA THR A 232 17.74 13.85 7.45
C THR A 232 18.63 12.61 7.47
N SER A 233 18.50 11.77 8.51
CA SER A 233 19.25 10.51 8.64
C SER A 233 18.87 9.47 7.59
N ALA A 234 17.64 9.54 7.07
CA ALA A 234 17.18 8.75 5.93
C ALA A 234 17.68 9.30 4.58
N GLY A 235 18.24 10.52 4.53
CA GLY A 235 18.67 11.19 3.30
C GLY A 235 17.52 11.75 2.46
N LEU A 236 16.35 11.98 3.07
CA LEU A 236 15.13 12.42 2.40
C LEU A 236 14.94 13.94 2.41
N ASP A 237 15.66 14.66 3.25
CA ASP A 237 15.64 16.13 3.38
C ASP A 237 15.95 16.86 2.05
N LYS A 238 16.83 16.28 1.22
CA LYS A 238 17.15 16.81 -0.13
C LYS A 238 15.97 16.82 -1.10
N TYR A 239 14.88 16.10 -0.80
CA TYR A 239 13.67 16.05 -1.61
C TYR A 239 12.53 16.90 -1.04
N TRP A 240 12.72 17.49 0.14
CA TRP A 240 11.66 18.03 0.97
C TRP A 240 10.98 19.26 0.34
N PHE A 241 9.66 19.22 0.21
CA PHE A 241 8.88 20.39 -0.20
C PHE A 241 8.70 21.35 1.00
N PRO A 242 9.22 22.58 0.95
CA PRO A 242 9.23 23.47 2.11
C PRO A 242 7.87 24.10 2.37
N VAL A 243 7.50 24.20 3.66
CA VAL A 243 6.23 24.81 4.13
C VAL A 243 6.01 26.22 3.56
N SER A 244 7.07 27.01 3.43
CA SER A 244 6.98 28.39 2.91
C SER A 244 6.50 28.48 1.46
N LYS A 245 6.54 27.37 0.70
CA LYS A 245 6.06 27.29 -0.69
C LYS A 245 4.72 26.58 -0.83
N ILE A 246 4.13 26.10 0.27
CA ILE A 246 2.80 25.47 0.21
C ILE A 246 1.76 26.57 -0.07
N PRO A 247 0.94 26.43 -1.13
CA PRO A 247 -0.10 27.41 -1.44
C PRO A 247 -1.10 27.53 -0.30
N LYS A 248 -1.74 28.70 -0.21
CA LYS A 248 -2.74 28.99 0.83
C LYS A 248 -4.12 29.13 0.19
N LYS A 249 -5.19 28.94 0.96
CA LYS A 249 -6.57 29.26 0.55
C LYS A 249 -7.03 28.56 -0.74
N GLY A 250 -6.60 27.31 -0.94
CA GLY A 250 -6.99 26.51 -2.09
C GLY A 250 -6.39 26.93 -3.43
N GLU A 251 -5.36 27.79 -3.41
CA GLU A 251 -4.56 28.10 -4.60
C GLU A 251 -3.93 26.83 -5.20
N ASP A 252 -3.66 26.89 -6.49
CA ASP A 252 -3.01 25.79 -7.19
C ASP A 252 -1.57 25.60 -6.68
N TRP A 253 -1.20 24.35 -6.48
CA TRP A 253 0.18 23.96 -6.22
C TRP A 253 1.04 24.19 -7.46
N PRO A 254 2.38 24.29 -7.31
CA PRO A 254 3.26 24.12 -8.45
C PRO A 254 2.89 22.85 -9.21
N THR A 255 3.07 22.88 -10.52
CA THR A 255 2.88 21.69 -11.34
C THR A 255 3.84 20.60 -10.91
N VAL A 256 3.47 19.34 -11.14
CA VAL A 256 4.36 18.20 -10.84
C VAL A 256 5.73 18.36 -11.53
N ASN A 257 5.75 18.90 -12.75
CA ASN A 257 6.98 19.15 -13.49
C ASN A 257 7.87 20.19 -12.81
N GLU A 258 7.30 21.30 -12.33
CA GLU A 258 8.05 22.33 -11.60
C GLU A 258 8.62 21.78 -10.29
N MET A 259 7.83 21.00 -9.55
CA MET A 259 8.27 20.34 -8.32
C MET A 259 9.45 19.39 -8.58
N VAL A 260 9.36 18.56 -9.62
CA VAL A 260 10.42 17.65 -10.05
C VAL A 260 11.68 18.40 -10.47
N GLN A 261 11.55 19.47 -11.26
CA GLN A 261 12.67 20.26 -11.77
C GLN A 261 13.55 20.85 -10.66
N VAL A 262 12.94 21.26 -9.55
CA VAL A 262 13.67 21.79 -8.37
C VAL A 262 13.90 20.73 -7.28
N ASN A 263 13.69 19.45 -7.61
CA ASN A 263 13.85 18.30 -6.73
C ASN A 263 12.98 18.33 -5.45
N HIS A 264 11.88 19.06 -5.44
CA HIS A 264 10.91 19.04 -4.34
C HIS A 264 9.91 17.88 -4.52
N ARG A 265 10.37 16.66 -4.24
CA ARG A 265 9.66 15.42 -4.58
C ARG A 265 9.17 14.62 -3.37
N LEU A 266 9.28 15.19 -2.18
CA LEU A 266 8.75 14.63 -0.95
C LEU A 266 7.90 15.68 -0.23
N LEU A 267 6.61 15.39 -0.05
CA LEU A 267 5.74 16.16 0.83
C LEU A 267 5.58 15.43 2.15
N VAL A 268 5.71 16.15 3.26
CA VAL A 268 5.55 15.57 4.60
C VAL A 268 4.59 16.42 5.42
N PHE A 269 3.57 15.76 5.95
CA PHE A 269 2.56 16.35 6.82
C PHE A 269 2.54 15.64 8.17
N THR A 270 2.21 16.37 9.24
CA THR A 270 2.09 15.84 10.60
C THR A 270 0.76 16.25 11.23
N SER A 271 0.22 15.39 12.09
CA SER A 271 -0.98 15.64 12.89
C SER A 271 -0.76 16.62 14.06
N VAL A 272 0.48 17.02 14.37
CA VAL A 272 0.83 17.94 15.47
C VAL A 272 1.16 19.35 14.98
N ALA A 273 0.41 20.35 15.45
CA ALA A 273 0.52 21.72 14.96
C ALA A 273 1.88 22.40 15.24
N SER A 274 2.51 22.13 16.38
CA SER A 274 3.76 22.81 16.77
C SER A 274 4.94 22.46 15.85
N LYS A 275 4.91 21.27 15.23
CA LYS A 275 5.95 20.76 14.34
C LYS A 275 6.16 21.62 13.08
N GLU A 276 5.16 22.39 12.66
CA GLU A 276 5.33 23.32 11.54
C GLU A 276 6.32 24.45 11.89
N ALA A 277 6.16 25.05 13.07
CA ALA A 277 7.07 26.10 13.53
C ALA A 277 8.39 25.54 14.05
N GLU A 278 8.34 24.40 14.73
CA GLU A 278 9.49 23.80 15.42
C GLU A 278 10.38 23.02 14.46
N GLU A 279 9.83 22.28 13.50
CA GLU A 279 10.56 21.32 12.65
C GLU A 279 10.40 21.60 11.15
N GLY A 280 9.54 22.54 10.75
CA GLY A 280 9.28 22.82 9.34
C GLY A 280 8.46 21.74 8.63
N ILE A 281 7.71 20.92 9.39
CA ILE A 281 6.83 19.87 8.87
C ILE A 281 5.41 20.41 8.77
N ALA A 282 4.79 20.34 7.61
CA ALA A 282 3.49 20.97 7.38
C ALA A 282 2.40 20.39 8.30
N TYR A 283 1.66 21.26 8.99
CA TYR A 283 0.55 20.81 9.83
C TYR A 283 -0.61 20.34 8.94
N GLN A 284 -0.93 19.04 8.96
CA GLN A 284 -1.82 18.44 7.97
C GLN A 284 -3.20 19.12 7.91
N TRP A 285 -3.77 19.47 9.06
CA TRP A 285 -5.13 20.00 9.16
C TRP A 285 -5.28 21.43 8.64
N LYS A 286 -4.16 22.08 8.30
CA LYS A 286 -4.13 23.38 7.63
C LYS A 286 -4.14 23.27 6.11
N TYR A 287 -3.70 22.12 5.56
CA TYR A 287 -3.45 21.95 4.12
C TYR A 287 -4.23 20.80 3.49
N ILE A 288 -4.76 19.89 4.29
CA ILE A 288 -5.48 18.69 3.88
C ILE A 288 -6.90 18.75 4.45
N LEU A 289 -7.86 18.45 3.60
CA LEU A 289 -9.26 18.26 3.98
C LEU A 289 -9.56 16.76 4.05
N GLU A 290 -9.84 16.25 5.24
CA GLU A 290 -10.34 14.90 5.45
C GLU A 290 -11.84 14.93 5.76
N ASN A 291 -12.59 14.01 5.16
CA ASN A 291 -14.00 13.79 5.46
C ASN A 291 -14.16 12.84 6.65
N GLU A 292 -15.26 12.96 7.40
CA GLU A 292 -15.60 12.04 8.47
C GLU A 292 -15.63 10.59 7.98
N ALA A 293 -15.06 9.69 8.77
CA ALA A 293 -15.04 8.26 8.47
C ALA A 293 -16.27 7.53 9.06
N GLY A 294 -16.54 6.33 8.55
CA GLY A 294 -17.61 5.47 9.05
C GLY A 294 -19.02 5.95 8.69
N ASP A 295 -20.03 5.34 9.32
CA ASP A 295 -21.45 5.61 9.03
C ASP A 295 -21.83 7.10 9.01
N PRO A 296 -21.33 7.96 9.92
CA PRO A 296 -21.63 9.39 9.88
C PRO A 296 -21.15 10.10 8.61
N GLY A 297 -20.06 9.61 8.00
CA GLY A 297 -19.47 10.12 6.77
C GLY A 297 -20.07 9.54 5.48
N VAL A 298 -20.74 8.39 5.55
CA VAL A 298 -21.37 7.73 4.39
C VAL A 298 -22.80 8.27 4.20
N LYS A 299 -22.91 9.54 3.82
CA LYS A 299 -24.19 10.18 3.50
C LYS A 299 -24.26 10.50 2.00
N PRO A 300 -25.23 9.93 1.25
CA PRO A 300 -25.41 10.26 -0.16
C PRO A 300 -25.51 11.78 -0.37
N GLY A 301 -24.70 12.32 -1.29
CA GLY A 301 -24.67 13.74 -1.61
C GLY A 301 -24.09 14.68 -0.53
N SER A 302 -23.47 14.13 0.53
CA SER A 302 -22.89 14.92 1.61
C SER A 302 -21.57 14.32 2.08
N CYS A 303 -20.47 15.05 1.94
CA CYS A 303 -19.18 14.70 2.54
C CYS A 303 -18.89 15.68 3.70
N PRO A 304 -19.30 15.36 4.94
CA PRO A 304 -18.98 16.20 6.09
C PRO A 304 -17.49 16.12 6.37
N ASN A 305 -16.85 17.29 6.55
CA ASN A 305 -15.45 17.37 6.93
C ASN A 305 -15.26 16.89 8.37
N ARG A 306 -14.13 16.24 8.65
CA ARG A 306 -13.66 16.03 10.02
C ARG A 306 -13.55 17.34 10.77
N LYS A 307 -13.77 17.29 12.08
CA LYS A 307 -13.69 18.49 12.96
C LYS A 307 -12.33 19.16 12.93
N GLU A 308 -11.27 18.38 12.78
CA GLU A 308 -9.89 18.85 12.75
C GLU A 308 -9.57 19.57 11.43
N SER A 309 -10.19 19.14 10.31
CA SER A 309 -10.04 19.75 9.00
C SER A 309 -10.52 21.21 9.01
N CYS A 310 -9.60 22.17 8.87
CA CYS A 310 -9.96 23.58 8.79
C CYS A 310 -10.33 23.94 7.34
N PRO A 311 -11.58 24.32 7.03
CA PRO A 311 -12.01 24.59 5.64
C PRO A 311 -11.39 25.85 5.01
N ASN A 312 -10.69 26.68 5.81
CA ASN A 312 -10.32 28.06 5.47
C ASN A 312 -8.82 28.39 5.70
N GLY A 313 -7.93 27.39 5.67
CA GLY A 313 -6.47 27.59 5.76
C GLY A 313 -5.86 28.28 4.53
#